data_AF-A0A935NEW8-F1
#
_entry.id   AF-A0A935NEW8-F1
#
_cell.length_a   1.000
_cell.length_b   1.000
_cell.length_c   1.000
_cell.angle_alpha   90.00
_cell.angle_beta   90.00
_cell.angle_gamma   90.00
#
_symmetry.space_group_name_H-M   'P 1'
#
loop_
_entity.id
_entity.type
_entity.pdbx_description
1 polymer ?
#
loop_
_entity_poly.entity_id
_entity_poly.type
_entity_poly.pdbx_seq_one_letter_code
_entity_poly.pdbx_strand_id
1 'polypeptide(L)'
;MSFTPAQQITIAHKKHTPLVQIKLFSEFEQLLARWQPEVLFISRTKQTLPEHLLPNKKESGKKTYTQFSFFQNGLFYAINGLNYNNLTDYREGQKAGFTTGDEYYQAQQAGFLNFADYNACLKAGFTNRANYQTAAELGFENALQKLHKSCSQKNLLDTTYKKLIHHCHTDADIWHFATQHGYTTYTEFEQAVLTGFANANAPDFRKALEQGFQSPESFYQAQKGQFESPNELAAAQQHGITQKDELENYQKLTNIAEAHQLPALDQALLYDLLTDLQPNRKIAVDRLWKMLKEAEKSLRTPAEDRKWFDRPLGQLFSKGKIPAWYTTSLQAPEDISIWLLSQKNANNLGHYDPDGEVFERFSIN
;
A
#
# COMPACT_ATOMS: atom_id res chain seq x y z
N MET A 1 62.90 -1.90 -36.84
CA MET A 1 61.99 -3.07 -36.96
C MET A 1 61.01 -2.77 -38.07
N SER A 2 61.06 -3.59 -39.11
CA SER A 2 60.23 -3.52 -40.33
C SER A 2 58.79 -3.92 -40.02
N PHE A 3 57.84 -3.04 -40.33
CA PHE A 3 56.41 -3.29 -40.18
C PHE A 3 55.90 -4.04 -41.41
N THR A 4 55.36 -5.24 -41.20
CA THR A 4 54.55 -5.95 -42.19
C THR A 4 53.16 -5.31 -42.22
N PRO A 5 52.62 -4.89 -43.38
CA PRO A 5 51.31 -4.26 -43.42
C PRO A 5 50.22 -5.31 -43.21
N ALA A 6 49.54 -5.27 -42.07
CA ALA A 6 48.36 -6.08 -41.80
C ALA A 6 47.13 -5.49 -42.53
N GLN A 7 46.28 -6.41 -42.98
CA GLN A 7 45.25 -6.25 -43.99
C GLN A 7 44.08 -5.36 -43.55
N GLN A 8 43.47 -4.70 -44.57
CA GLN A 8 42.19 -3.96 -44.56
C GLN A 8 42.25 -2.46 -44.22
N ILE A 9 43.04 -1.70 -44.98
CA ILE A 9 42.87 -0.25 -45.14
C ILE A 9 41.85 0.00 -46.26
N THR A 10 40.74 0.68 -45.98
CA THR A 10 39.81 1.16 -47.01
C THR A 10 40.09 2.64 -47.26
N ILE A 11 40.55 2.97 -48.48
CA ILE A 11 40.77 4.34 -48.91
C ILE A 11 39.47 4.87 -49.52
N ALA A 12 38.87 5.90 -48.92
CA ALA A 12 37.66 6.54 -49.45
C ALA A 12 37.97 7.98 -49.92
N HIS A 13 37.75 8.27 -51.20
CA HIS A 13 38.00 9.59 -51.78
C HIS A 13 36.86 10.57 -51.50
N LYS A 14 36.95 11.35 -50.41
CA LYS A 14 36.06 12.49 -50.18
C LYS A 14 36.73 13.77 -50.70
N LYS A 15 36.66 13.97 -52.03
CA LYS A 15 37.11 15.17 -52.80
C LYS A 15 38.53 15.67 -52.47
N HIS A 16 39.50 15.11 -53.21
CA HIS A 16 40.93 15.46 -53.34
C HIS A 16 41.93 15.17 -52.22
N THR A 17 41.54 14.66 -51.04
CA THR A 17 42.52 14.16 -50.05
C THR A 17 42.27 12.69 -49.71
N PRO A 18 43.27 11.79 -49.78
CA PRO A 18 43.12 10.40 -49.42
C PRO A 18 42.85 10.21 -47.91
N LEU A 19 41.88 9.38 -47.58
CA LEU A 19 41.45 9.05 -46.22
C LEU A 19 41.83 7.60 -45.90
N VAL A 20 42.51 7.39 -44.78
CA VAL A 20 42.83 6.10 -44.18
C VAL A 20 41.88 5.85 -43.02
N GLN A 21 40.97 4.88 -43.19
CA GLN A 21 40.06 4.46 -42.13
C GLN A 21 40.74 3.42 -41.23
N ILE A 22 40.94 3.78 -39.97
CA ILE A 22 41.49 2.93 -38.92
C ILE A 22 40.34 2.23 -38.20
N LYS A 23 40.55 0.95 -37.90
CA LYS A 23 39.54 0.08 -37.28
C LYS A 23 39.70 0.01 -35.75
N LEU A 24 40.94 -0.12 -35.28
CA LEU A 24 41.22 -0.29 -33.86
C LEU A 24 41.66 1.05 -33.25
N PHE A 25 41.06 1.37 -32.10
CA PHE A 25 41.41 2.59 -31.38
C PHE A 25 42.87 2.62 -30.93
N SER A 26 43.41 1.48 -30.50
CA SER A 26 44.83 1.35 -30.12
C SER A 26 45.79 1.70 -31.27
N GLU A 27 45.46 1.35 -32.52
CA GLU A 27 46.25 1.72 -33.70
C GLU A 27 46.17 3.22 -33.97
N PHE A 28 44.98 3.81 -33.83
CA PHE A 28 44.80 5.26 -33.95
C PHE A 28 45.63 6.02 -32.91
N GLU A 29 45.65 5.54 -31.67
CA GLU A 29 46.45 6.12 -30.59
C GLU A 29 47.96 6.01 -30.83
N GLN A 30 48.43 4.88 -31.34
CA GLN A 30 49.84 4.71 -31.69
C GLN A 30 50.27 5.72 -32.77
N LEU A 31 49.40 5.98 -33.75
CA LEU A 31 49.68 6.98 -34.79
C LEU A 31 49.68 8.40 -34.22
N LEU A 32 48.74 8.75 -33.34
CA LEU A 32 48.74 10.02 -32.64
C LEU A 32 50.02 10.24 -31.82
N ALA A 33 50.44 9.23 -31.06
CA ALA A 33 51.65 9.30 -30.24
C ALA A 33 52.92 9.44 -31.09
N ARG A 34 52.97 8.74 -32.24
CA ARG A 34 54.10 8.77 -33.15
C ARG A 34 54.21 10.09 -33.90
N TRP A 35 53.09 10.62 -34.38
CA TRP A 35 53.09 11.74 -35.34
C TRP A 35 52.82 13.09 -34.68
N GLN A 36 52.27 13.09 -33.46
CA GLN A 36 51.97 14.28 -32.66
C GLN A 36 51.33 15.39 -33.49
N PRO A 37 50.21 15.11 -34.19
CA PRO A 37 49.60 16.08 -35.09
C PRO A 37 49.14 17.31 -34.30
N GLU A 38 49.36 18.49 -34.88
CA GLU A 38 48.98 19.78 -34.26
C GLU A 38 47.47 19.91 -34.07
N VAL A 39 46.68 19.29 -34.95
CA VAL A 39 45.22 19.41 -34.96
C VAL A 39 44.55 18.04 -35.04
N LEU A 40 43.61 17.81 -34.12
CA LEU A 40 42.64 16.73 -34.17
C LEU A 40 41.28 17.29 -34.58
N PHE A 41 40.74 16.77 -35.68
CA PHE A 41 39.42 17.10 -36.19
C PHE A 41 38.37 16.15 -35.60
N ILE A 42 37.29 16.72 -35.09
CA ILE A 42 36.12 16.01 -34.60
C ILE A 42 34.95 16.38 -35.51
N SER A 43 34.35 15.40 -36.17
CA SER A 43 33.26 15.64 -37.12
C SER A 43 32.10 14.68 -36.87
N ARG A 44 30.87 15.10 -37.15
CA ARG A 44 29.68 14.24 -37.09
C ARG A 44 29.32 13.77 -38.49
N THR A 45 29.39 12.47 -38.73
CA THR A 45 29.15 11.87 -40.05
C THR A 45 28.02 10.84 -39.97
N LYS A 46 27.08 10.87 -40.92
CA LYS A 46 26.07 9.82 -41.05
C LYS A 46 26.66 8.60 -41.75
N GLN A 47 26.67 7.45 -41.09
CA GLN A 47 27.17 6.18 -41.63
C GLN A 47 26.27 5.00 -41.24
N THR A 48 26.38 3.89 -41.97
CA THR A 48 25.64 2.65 -41.68
C THR A 48 26.42 1.78 -40.68
N LEU A 49 25.75 1.41 -39.58
CA LEU A 49 26.10 0.40 -38.58
C LEU A 49 26.64 -0.95 -39.09
N PRO A 50 27.83 -1.45 -38.73
CA PRO A 50 27.98 -2.88 -38.50
C PRO A 50 27.04 -3.32 -37.37
N GLU A 51 26.32 -4.42 -37.58
CA GLU A 51 25.22 -4.86 -36.70
C GLU A 51 25.64 -5.11 -35.24
N HIS A 52 26.91 -5.47 -35.02
CA HIS A 52 27.48 -5.72 -33.69
C HIS A 52 27.74 -4.45 -32.85
N LEU A 53 27.66 -3.26 -33.46
CA LEU A 53 27.80 -1.96 -32.79
C LEU A 53 26.46 -1.26 -32.57
N LEU A 54 25.35 -1.93 -32.90
CA LEU A 54 24.01 -1.42 -32.67
C LEU A 54 23.50 -1.88 -31.30
N PRO A 55 23.08 -0.96 -30.41
CA PRO A 55 22.53 -1.33 -29.11
C PRO A 55 21.21 -2.12 -29.21
N ASN A 56 20.55 -2.11 -30.40
CA ASN A 56 19.39 -2.92 -30.71
C ASN A 56 19.53 -3.57 -32.10
N LYS A 57 19.50 -4.91 -32.18
CA LYS A 57 19.64 -5.72 -33.41
C LYS A 57 18.55 -5.48 -34.49
N LYS A 58 17.63 -4.54 -34.28
CA LYS A 58 16.50 -4.25 -35.19
C LYS A 58 16.62 -2.92 -35.95
N GLU A 59 17.61 -2.08 -35.67
CA GLU A 59 17.73 -0.75 -36.29
C GLU A 59 18.79 -0.70 -37.40
N SER A 60 18.44 -1.18 -38.60
CA SER A 60 19.23 -0.92 -39.80
C SER A 60 18.93 0.49 -40.34
N GLY A 61 19.63 1.49 -39.81
CA GLY A 61 19.48 2.89 -40.22
C GLY A 61 20.82 3.63 -40.29
N LYS A 62 20.91 4.66 -41.14
CA LYS A 62 22.02 5.61 -41.14
C LYS A 62 22.01 6.37 -39.80
N LYS A 63 22.88 6.02 -38.88
CA LYS A 63 23.05 6.73 -37.61
C LYS A 63 24.20 7.73 -37.74
N THR A 64 24.13 8.81 -36.97
CA THR A 64 25.18 9.83 -36.93
C THR A 64 26.22 9.39 -35.92
N TYR A 65 27.50 9.41 -36.32
CA TYR A 65 28.63 9.09 -35.44
C TYR A 65 29.63 10.24 -35.42
N THR A 66 30.27 10.43 -34.27
CA THR A 66 31.52 11.19 -34.23
C THR A 66 32.60 10.44 -34.99
N GLN A 67 33.43 11.15 -35.74
CA GLN A 67 34.67 10.67 -36.35
C GLN A 67 35.81 11.52 -35.81
N PHE A 68 36.84 10.87 -35.28
CA PHE A 68 38.09 11.52 -34.94
C PHE A 68 39.06 11.37 -36.09
N SER A 69 39.74 12.43 -36.48
CA SER A 69 40.71 12.38 -37.57
C SER A 69 41.82 13.41 -37.43
N PHE A 70 42.99 13.11 -37.97
CA PHE A 70 44.09 14.07 -38.08
C PHE A 70 44.70 13.99 -39.49
N PHE A 71 45.35 15.08 -39.91
CA PHE A 71 46.02 15.16 -41.21
C PHE A 71 47.52 15.06 -41.02
N GLN A 72 48.18 14.18 -41.77
CA GLN A 72 49.62 14.10 -41.78
C GLN A 72 50.11 13.48 -43.10
N ASN A 73 51.20 14.04 -43.65
CA ASN A 73 51.83 13.57 -44.89
C ASN A 73 50.87 13.43 -46.09
N GLY A 74 49.92 14.36 -46.24
CA GLY A 74 48.97 14.32 -47.36
C GLY A 74 47.78 13.36 -47.16
N LEU A 75 47.68 12.69 -46.02
CA LEU A 75 46.65 11.70 -45.72
C LEU A 75 45.86 12.12 -44.48
N PHE A 76 44.52 11.96 -44.54
CA PHE A 76 43.70 11.95 -43.34
C PHE A 76 43.70 10.55 -42.74
N TYR A 77 43.97 10.45 -41.45
CA TYR A 77 43.78 9.22 -40.68
C TYR A 77 42.53 9.42 -39.84
N ALA A 78 41.57 8.50 -39.93
CA ALA A 78 40.29 8.63 -39.24
C ALA A 78 39.85 7.35 -38.55
N ILE A 79 39.14 7.51 -37.44
CA ILE A 79 38.50 6.42 -36.71
C ILE A 79 37.05 6.79 -36.38
N ASN A 80 36.19 5.78 -36.29
CA ASN A 80 34.86 5.96 -35.74
C ASN A 80 34.97 6.28 -34.24
N GLY A 81 34.55 7.49 -33.86
CA GLY A 81 34.55 7.95 -32.49
C GLY A 81 33.36 7.46 -31.67
N LEU A 82 32.51 6.57 -32.21
CA LEU A 82 31.40 5.90 -31.50
C LEU A 82 30.50 6.86 -30.70
N ASN A 83 30.27 8.07 -31.22
CA ASN A 83 29.54 9.15 -30.56
C ASN A 83 30.15 9.75 -29.29
N TYR A 84 31.39 9.40 -28.94
CA TYR A 84 32.13 10.16 -27.95
C TYR A 84 32.47 11.56 -28.49
N ASN A 85 32.42 12.56 -27.61
CA ASN A 85 32.70 13.96 -27.91
C ASN A 85 34.20 14.21 -28.12
N ASN A 86 35.07 13.43 -27.50
CA ASN A 86 36.53 13.55 -27.62
C ASN A 86 37.25 12.21 -27.31
N LEU A 87 38.58 12.17 -27.50
CA LEU A 87 39.40 10.96 -27.28
C LEU A 87 39.51 10.54 -25.81
N THR A 88 39.48 11.49 -24.88
CA THR A 88 39.50 11.21 -23.44
C THR A 88 38.23 10.48 -23.05
N ASP A 89 37.07 11.02 -23.42
CA ASP A 89 35.77 10.39 -23.16
C ASP A 89 35.68 9.00 -23.80
N TYR A 90 36.22 8.83 -25.02
CA TYR A 90 36.28 7.52 -25.67
C TYR A 90 37.07 6.52 -24.83
N ARG A 91 38.28 6.88 -24.37
CA ARG A 91 39.12 6.02 -23.52
C ARG A 91 38.42 5.68 -22.21
N GLU A 92 37.92 6.70 -21.53
CA GLU A 92 37.29 6.55 -20.22
C GLU A 92 35.99 5.74 -20.32
N GLY A 93 35.16 6.02 -21.32
CA GLY A 93 33.92 5.28 -21.57
C GLY A 93 34.17 3.83 -21.89
N GLN A 94 35.10 3.52 -22.80
CA GLN A 94 35.48 2.13 -23.10
C GLN A 94 36.04 1.41 -21.87
N LYS A 95 36.90 2.07 -21.10
CA LYS A 95 37.45 1.52 -19.84
C LYS A 95 36.34 1.27 -18.80
N ALA A 96 35.33 2.12 -18.77
CA ALA A 96 34.15 2.01 -17.91
C ALA A 96 33.09 1.03 -18.46
N GLY A 97 33.35 0.39 -19.60
CA GLY A 97 32.51 -0.64 -20.20
C GLY A 97 31.40 -0.13 -21.13
N PHE A 98 31.37 1.17 -21.44
CA PHE A 98 30.39 1.76 -22.36
C PHE A 98 30.78 1.54 -23.81
N THR A 99 29.83 1.09 -24.63
CA THR A 99 30.08 0.80 -26.03
C THR A 99 30.02 2.04 -26.91
N THR A 100 29.21 3.03 -26.52
CA THR A 100 29.01 4.28 -27.26
C THR A 100 29.03 5.50 -26.34
N GLY A 101 29.37 6.66 -26.90
CA GLY A 101 29.31 7.93 -26.20
C GLY A 101 27.90 8.30 -25.76
N ASP A 102 26.87 7.96 -26.55
CA ASP A 102 25.48 8.21 -26.17
C ASP A 102 25.12 7.53 -24.84
N GLU A 103 25.47 6.23 -24.69
CA GLU A 103 25.28 5.50 -23.43
C GLU A 103 26.11 6.08 -22.29
N TYR A 104 27.38 6.41 -22.56
CA TYR A 104 28.30 6.98 -21.58
C TYR A 104 27.78 8.31 -21.01
N TYR A 105 27.36 9.24 -21.87
CA TYR A 105 26.86 10.55 -21.43
C TYR A 105 25.50 10.46 -20.74
N GLN A 106 24.60 9.57 -21.19
CA GLN A 106 23.35 9.31 -20.49
C GLN A 106 23.60 8.75 -19.09
N ALA A 107 24.52 7.78 -18.96
CA ALA A 107 24.89 7.20 -17.68
C ALA A 107 25.53 8.23 -16.75
N GLN A 108 26.42 9.09 -17.25
CA GLN A 108 26.99 10.19 -16.48
C GLN A 108 25.93 11.16 -15.98
N GLN A 109 24.98 11.56 -16.83
CA GLN A 109 23.85 12.41 -16.45
C GLN A 109 22.97 11.75 -15.39
N ALA A 110 22.81 10.42 -15.46
CA ALA A 110 22.12 9.62 -14.46
C ALA A 110 22.94 9.33 -13.19
N GLY A 111 24.20 9.80 -13.11
CA GLY A 111 25.09 9.69 -11.95
C GLY A 111 25.98 8.45 -11.89
N PHE A 112 26.04 7.66 -12.97
CA PHE A 112 26.81 6.41 -13.03
C PHE A 112 28.21 6.61 -13.60
N LEU A 113 29.15 5.82 -13.08
CA LEU A 113 30.57 5.84 -13.49
C LEU A 113 30.94 4.67 -14.41
N ASN A 114 30.19 3.57 -14.37
CA ASN A 114 30.46 2.38 -15.17
C ASN A 114 29.16 1.78 -15.74
N PHE A 115 29.30 1.05 -16.84
CA PHE A 115 28.18 0.49 -17.56
C PHE A 115 27.48 -0.63 -16.79
N ALA A 116 28.22 -1.41 -15.98
CA ALA A 116 27.63 -2.52 -15.23
C ALA A 116 26.57 -2.03 -14.24
N ASP A 117 26.88 -0.99 -13.48
CA ASP A 117 25.96 -0.38 -12.51
C ASP A 117 24.78 0.32 -13.21
N TYR A 118 25.06 1.03 -14.31
CA TYR A 118 24.02 1.68 -15.11
C TYR A 118 23.03 0.65 -15.70
N ASN A 119 23.54 -0.45 -16.24
CA ASN A 119 22.73 -1.53 -16.79
C ASN A 119 21.94 -2.27 -15.69
N ALA A 120 22.50 -2.45 -14.49
CA ALA A 120 21.77 -3.00 -13.35
C ALA A 120 20.61 -2.09 -12.94
N CYS A 121 20.84 -0.78 -12.85
CA CYS A 121 19.80 0.24 -12.60
C CYS A 121 18.67 0.18 -13.64
N LEU A 122 19.01 0.15 -14.93
CA LEU A 122 18.02 0.06 -16.02
C LEU A 122 17.21 -1.24 -15.96
N LYS A 123 17.85 -2.38 -15.70
CA LYS A 123 17.16 -3.67 -15.53
C LYS A 123 16.22 -3.68 -14.33
N ALA A 124 16.59 -2.99 -13.26
CA ALA A 124 15.74 -2.80 -12.09
C ALA A 124 14.61 -1.77 -12.33
N GLY A 125 14.57 -1.09 -13.49
CA GLY A 125 13.53 -0.15 -13.88
C GLY A 125 13.80 1.31 -13.49
N PHE A 126 14.96 1.61 -12.91
CA PHE A 126 15.31 2.95 -12.47
C PHE A 126 16.00 3.75 -13.58
N THR A 127 15.80 5.07 -13.58
CA THR A 127 16.38 6.00 -14.56
C THR A 127 17.58 6.79 -14.03
N ASN A 128 17.80 6.80 -12.72
CA ASN A 128 18.89 7.54 -12.09
C ASN A 128 19.46 6.81 -10.87
N ARG A 129 20.73 7.08 -10.58
CA ARG A 129 21.48 6.43 -9.52
C ARG A 129 20.93 6.72 -8.13
N ALA A 130 20.51 7.96 -7.87
CA ALA A 130 20.06 8.37 -6.54
C ALA A 130 18.85 7.54 -6.10
N ASN A 131 17.83 7.41 -6.95
CA ASN A 131 16.65 6.60 -6.64
C ASN A 131 17.00 5.11 -6.52
N TYR A 132 17.87 4.60 -7.40
CA TYR A 132 18.30 3.19 -7.34
C TYR A 132 19.03 2.87 -6.03
N GLN A 133 19.91 3.76 -5.57
CA GLN A 133 20.62 3.62 -4.29
C GLN A 133 19.66 3.73 -3.11
N THR A 134 18.78 4.74 -3.09
CA THR A 134 17.77 4.88 -2.03
C THR A 134 16.88 3.63 -1.94
N ALA A 135 16.42 3.10 -3.07
CA ALA A 135 15.62 1.88 -3.09
C ALA A 135 16.41 0.67 -2.53
N ALA A 136 17.67 0.52 -2.92
CA ALA A 136 18.55 -0.53 -2.38
C ALA A 136 18.76 -0.40 -0.87
N GLU A 137 19.03 0.80 -0.36
CA GLU A 137 19.17 1.10 1.08
C GLU A 137 17.91 0.78 1.87
N LEU A 138 16.73 1.00 1.28
CA LEU A 138 15.44 0.64 1.86
C LEU A 138 15.06 -0.84 1.65
N GLY A 139 15.94 -1.64 1.06
CA GLY A 139 15.81 -3.10 0.90
C GLY A 139 15.08 -3.56 -0.36
N PHE A 140 14.73 -2.65 -1.28
CA PHE A 140 13.98 -2.94 -2.51
C PHE A 140 14.84 -3.52 -3.65
N GLU A 141 16.13 -3.76 -3.43
CA GLU A 141 16.96 -4.49 -4.39
C GLU A 141 16.39 -5.90 -4.62
N ASN A 142 16.17 -6.29 -5.89
CA ASN A 142 15.53 -7.56 -6.26
C ASN A 142 14.13 -7.74 -5.64
N ALA A 143 13.42 -6.65 -5.34
CA ALA A 143 12.10 -6.65 -4.70
C ALA A 143 11.11 -7.56 -5.43
N LEU A 144 11.08 -7.55 -6.77
CA LEU A 144 10.13 -8.36 -7.53
C LEU A 144 10.37 -9.85 -7.32
N GLN A 145 11.63 -10.27 -7.35
CA GLN A 145 12.01 -11.66 -7.11
C GLN A 145 11.75 -12.08 -5.67
N LYS A 146 12.11 -11.23 -4.69
CA LYS A 146 11.87 -11.48 -3.27
C LYS A 146 10.38 -11.65 -3.00
N LEU A 147 9.55 -10.75 -3.54
CA LEU A 147 8.11 -10.78 -3.34
C LEU A 147 7.47 -12.02 -3.97
N HIS A 148 7.87 -12.37 -5.20
CA HIS A 148 7.43 -13.61 -5.84
C HIS A 148 7.70 -14.83 -4.95
N LYS A 149 8.92 -14.90 -4.39
CA LYS A 149 9.32 -16.00 -3.49
C LYS A 149 8.47 -16.01 -2.22
N SER A 150 8.31 -14.89 -1.53
CA SER A 150 7.54 -14.78 -0.29
C SER A 150 6.05 -15.11 -0.50
N CYS A 151 5.44 -14.60 -1.57
CA CYS A 151 4.05 -14.92 -1.92
C CYS A 151 3.87 -16.38 -2.34
N SER A 152 4.83 -16.97 -3.05
CA SER A 152 4.82 -18.40 -3.40
C SER A 152 4.84 -19.29 -2.16
N GLN A 153 5.69 -19.00 -1.18
CA GLN A 153 5.78 -19.76 0.07
C GLN A 153 4.49 -19.72 0.91
N LYS A 154 3.67 -18.67 0.75
CA LYS A 154 2.41 -18.46 1.45
C LYS A 154 1.17 -18.81 0.62
N ASN A 155 1.32 -19.36 -0.59
CA ASN A 155 0.23 -19.62 -1.53
C ASN A 155 -0.62 -18.38 -1.88
N LEU A 156 0.02 -17.21 -1.98
CA LEU A 156 -0.63 -15.91 -2.27
C LEU A 156 -0.45 -15.42 -3.71
N LEU A 157 0.05 -16.28 -4.61
CA LEU A 157 0.34 -15.91 -6.00
C LEU A 157 -0.92 -15.49 -6.77
N ASP A 158 -2.03 -16.21 -6.59
CA ASP A 158 -3.26 -16.02 -7.37
C ASP A 158 -4.19 -14.91 -6.86
N THR A 159 -3.86 -14.28 -5.71
CA THR A 159 -4.69 -13.27 -5.06
C THR A 159 -4.01 -11.91 -5.07
N THR A 160 -3.27 -11.59 -4.01
CA THR A 160 -2.66 -10.28 -3.78
C THR A 160 -1.51 -10.03 -4.75
N TYR A 161 -0.66 -11.04 -4.98
CA TYR A 161 0.50 -10.91 -5.83
C TYR A 161 0.11 -10.60 -7.29
N LYS A 162 -0.82 -11.36 -7.87
CA LYS A 162 -1.28 -11.16 -9.26
C LYS A 162 -1.86 -9.77 -9.52
N LYS A 163 -2.59 -9.19 -8.54
CA LYS A 163 -3.11 -7.82 -8.65
C LYS A 163 -1.97 -6.80 -8.64
N LEU A 164 -0.96 -6.99 -7.80
CA LEU A 164 0.19 -6.10 -7.70
C LEU A 164 1.04 -6.14 -8.98
N ILE A 165 1.39 -7.34 -9.47
CA ILE A 165 2.26 -7.49 -10.65
C ILE A 165 1.59 -7.12 -11.97
N HIS A 166 0.27 -6.91 -11.98
CA HIS A 166 -0.41 -6.33 -13.15
C HIS A 166 0.05 -4.89 -13.41
N HIS A 167 0.47 -4.19 -12.35
CA HIS A 167 0.93 -2.81 -12.41
C HIS A 167 2.44 -2.67 -12.14
N CYS A 168 3.05 -3.65 -11.45
CA CYS A 168 4.46 -3.61 -11.08
C CYS A 168 5.26 -4.71 -11.81
N HIS A 169 6.15 -4.32 -12.72
CA HIS A 169 6.94 -5.25 -13.55
C HIS A 169 8.44 -5.21 -13.23
N THR A 170 8.88 -4.22 -12.46
CA THR A 170 10.28 -3.99 -12.09
C THR A 170 10.43 -3.69 -10.59
N ASP A 171 11.66 -3.73 -10.09
CA ASP A 171 11.94 -3.34 -8.70
C ASP A 171 11.59 -1.86 -8.44
N ALA A 172 11.81 -1.00 -9.44
CA ALA A 172 11.42 0.40 -9.39
C ALA A 172 9.90 0.57 -9.24
N ASP A 173 9.10 -0.20 -9.98
CA ASP A 173 7.64 -0.13 -9.85
C ASP A 173 7.18 -0.50 -8.44
N ILE A 174 7.79 -1.54 -7.85
CA ILE A 174 7.45 -1.96 -6.48
C ILE A 174 7.87 -0.90 -5.46
N TRP A 175 9.06 -0.32 -5.61
CA TRP A 175 9.52 0.75 -4.74
C TRP A 175 8.62 1.99 -4.84
N HIS A 176 8.24 2.39 -6.05
CA HIS A 176 7.32 3.50 -6.28
C HIS A 176 5.94 3.22 -5.70
N PHE A 177 5.39 2.03 -5.90
CA PHE A 177 4.11 1.63 -5.32
C PHE A 177 4.15 1.67 -3.78
N ALA A 178 5.17 1.07 -3.18
CA ALA A 178 5.32 1.04 -1.73
C ALA A 178 5.43 2.46 -1.14
N THR A 179 6.27 3.31 -1.74
CA THR A 179 6.46 4.69 -1.27
C THR A 179 5.22 5.56 -1.48
N GLN A 180 4.47 5.37 -2.57
CA GLN A 180 3.19 6.06 -2.81
C GLN A 180 2.14 5.72 -1.73
N HIS A 181 2.14 4.49 -1.23
CA HIS A 181 1.28 4.06 -0.13
C HIS A 181 1.86 4.33 1.27
N GLY A 182 3.03 4.98 1.36
CA GLY A 182 3.64 5.41 2.63
C GLY A 182 4.45 4.34 3.37
N TYR A 183 4.73 3.21 2.72
CA TYR A 183 5.63 2.18 3.25
C TYR A 183 7.08 2.67 3.14
N THR A 184 7.82 2.52 4.22
CA THR A 184 9.17 3.12 4.35
C THR A 184 10.27 2.13 4.00
N THR A 185 10.04 0.83 4.16
CA THR A 185 11.04 -0.22 3.90
C THR A 185 10.41 -1.38 3.13
N TYR A 186 11.23 -2.15 2.42
CA TYR A 186 10.77 -3.37 1.74
C TYR A 186 10.19 -4.38 2.72
N THR A 187 10.78 -4.54 3.91
CA THR A 187 10.28 -5.49 4.92
C THR A 187 8.88 -5.13 5.40
N GLU A 188 8.62 -3.85 5.66
CA GLU A 188 7.29 -3.36 6.04
C GLU A 188 6.28 -3.62 4.91
N PHE A 189 6.64 -3.26 3.68
CA PHE A 189 5.82 -3.48 2.50
C PHE A 189 5.52 -4.97 2.26
N GLU A 190 6.54 -5.83 2.37
CA GLU A 190 6.40 -7.28 2.20
C GLU A 190 5.42 -7.85 3.23
N GLN A 191 5.52 -7.46 4.50
CA GLN A 191 4.59 -7.88 5.54
C GLN A 191 3.15 -7.43 5.24
N ALA A 192 2.97 -6.20 4.75
CA ALA A 192 1.67 -5.72 4.32
C ALA A 192 1.11 -6.54 3.15
N VAL A 193 1.93 -6.89 2.16
CA VAL A 193 1.50 -7.76 1.05
C VAL A 193 1.08 -9.14 1.55
N LEU A 194 1.88 -9.75 2.43
CA LEU A 194 1.62 -11.09 2.97
C LEU A 194 0.38 -11.16 3.87
N THR A 195 -0.07 -10.03 4.43
CA THR A 195 -1.28 -9.92 5.27
C THR A 195 -2.48 -9.38 4.51
N GLY A 196 -2.35 -9.10 3.21
CA GLY A 196 -3.43 -8.58 2.37
C GLY A 196 -3.58 -7.06 2.36
N PHE A 197 -2.76 -6.34 3.12
CA PHE A 197 -2.72 -4.88 3.18
C PHE A 197 -1.97 -4.21 2.02
N ALA A 198 -1.57 -4.94 0.97
CA ALA A 198 -0.81 -4.39 -0.16
C ALA A 198 -1.39 -3.08 -0.72
N ASN A 199 -2.72 -2.99 -0.85
CA ASN A 199 -3.41 -1.81 -1.40
C ASN A 199 -3.88 -0.82 -0.33
N ALA A 200 -3.70 -1.14 0.96
CA ALA A 200 -3.98 -0.22 2.05
C ALA A 200 -2.80 0.75 2.21
N ASN A 201 -3.06 1.94 2.76
CA ASN A 201 -1.99 2.85 3.10
C ASN A 201 -1.25 2.35 4.35
N ALA A 202 0.04 2.64 4.45
CA ALA A 202 0.88 2.19 5.56
C ALA A 202 0.36 2.57 6.96
N PRO A 203 -0.28 3.74 7.19
CA PRO A 203 -0.88 4.04 8.49
C PRO A 203 -1.96 3.04 8.94
N ASP A 204 -2.80 2.58 8.01
CA ASP A 204 -3.85 1.60 8.30
C ASP A 204 -3.24 0.24 8.63
N PHE A 205 -2.23 -0.18 7.88
CA PHE A 205 -1.48 -1.41 8.16
C PHE A 205 -0.81 -1.37 9.55
N ARG A 206 -0.11 -0.28 9.88
CA ARG A 206 0.53 -0.10 11.20
C ARG A 206 -0.50 -0.13 12.32
N LYS A 207 -1.61 0.60 12.18
CA LYS A 207 -2.68 0.62 13.17
C LYS A 207 -3.34 -0.76 13.33
N ALA A 208 -3.55 -1.48 12.23
CA ALA A 208 -4.06 -2.84 12.26
C ALA A 208 -3.13 -3.78 13.05
N LEU A 209 -1.83 -3.72 12.80
CA LEU A 209 -0.83 -4.50 13.54
C LEU A 209 -0.82 -4.13 15.04
N GLU A 210 -0.84 -2.85 15.38
CA GLU A 210 -0.88 -2.35 16.77
C GLU A 210 -2.11 -2.87 17.51
N GLN A 211 -3.26 -2.93 16.84
CA GLN A 211 -4.52 -3.44 17.40
C GLN A 211 -4.63 -4.98 17.32
N GLY A 212 -3.67 -5.67 16.70
CA GLY A 212 -3.63 -7.13 16.61
C GLY A 212 -4.48 -7.74 15.48
N PHE A 213 -4.95 -6.95 14.52
CA PHE A 213 -5.66 -7.45 13.35
C PHE A 213 -4.72 -8.14 12.35
N GLN A 214 -5.16 -9.27 11.81
CA GLN A 214 -4.36 -10.09 10.89
C GLN A 214 -4.76 -9.90 9.42
N SER A 215 -5.88 -9.23 9.15
CA SER A 215 -6.37 -9.00 7.79
C SER A 215 -7.01 -7.62 7.65
N PRO A 216 -6.98 -7.02 6.45
CA PRO A 216 -7.65 -5.74 6.20
C PRO A 216 -9.16 -5.85 6.38
N GLU A 217 -9.78 -6.98 6.01
CA GLU A 217 -11.22 -7.16 6.15
C GLU A 217 -11.67 -7.06 7.61
N SER A 218 -10.97 -7.75 8.51
CA SER A 218 -11.28 -7.70 9.95
C SER A 218 -11.03 -6.32 10.55
N PHE A 219 -9.94 -5.67 10.16
CA PHE A 219 -9.61 -4.31 10.61
C PHE A 219 -10.66 -3.28 10.17
N TYR A 220 -11.05 -3.26 8.90
CA TYR A 220 -12.03 -2.29 8.41
C TYR A 220 -13.45 -2.59 8.91
N GLN A 221 -13.79 -3.86 9.14
CA GLN A 221 -15.02 -4.22 9.85
C GLN A 221 -15.02 -3.70 11.29
N ALA A 222 -13.91 -3.88 12.01
CA ALA A 222 -13.76 -3.35 13.36
C ALA A 222 -13.88 -1.83 13.38
N GLN A 223 -13.19 -1.12 12.48
CA GLN A 223 -13.31 0.33 12.37
C GLN A 223 -14.76 0.78 12.10
N LYS A 224 -15.48 0.09 11.20
CA LYS A 224 -16.88 0.40 10.89
C LYS A 224 -17.80 0.17 12.09
N GLY A 225 -17.53 -0.85 12.89
CA GLY A 225 -18.26 -1.16 14.12
C GLY A 225 -17.75 -0.44 15.36
N GLN A 226 -16.70 0.36 15.25
CA GLN A 226 -15.99 1.02 16.36
C GLN A 226 -15.37 0.06 17.39
N PHE A 227 -15.07 -1.17 16.98
CA PHE A 227 -14.37 -2.15 17.80
C PHE A 227 -12.87 -1.83 17.84
N GLU A 228 -12.26 -1.93 19.01
CA GLU A 228 -10.86 -1.58 19.24
C GLU A 228 -9.92 -2.77 19.08
N SER A 229 -10.46 -4.00 19.20
CA SER A 229 -9.67 -5.23 19.14
C SER A 229 -10.35 -6.34 18.34
N PRO A 230 -9.58 -7.30 17.81
CA PRO A 230 -10.11 -8.49 17.14
C PRO A 230 -11.01 -9.33 18.04
N ASN A 231 -10.72 -9.41 19.33
CA ASN A 231 -11.51 -10.19 20.29
C ASN A 231 -12.90 -9.58 20.49
N GLU A 232 -12.98 -8.26 20.54
CA GLU A 232 -14.23 -7.51 20.67
C GLU A 232 -15.11 -7.69 19.42
N LEU A 233 -14.50 -7.58 18.22
CA LEU A 233 -15.19 -7.87 16.96
C LEU A 233 -15.67 -9.33 16.90
N ALA A 234 -14.85 -10.29 17.33
CA ALA A 234 -15.21 -11.70 17.34
C ALA A 234 -16.39 -11.98 18.28
N ALA A 235 -16.41 -11.36 19.47
CA ALA A 235 -17.53 -11.46 20.40
C ALA A 235 -18.82 -10.87 19.79
N ALA A 236 -18.75 -9.73 19.11
CA ALA A 236 -19.90 -9.15 18.41
C ALA A 236 -20.43 -10.10 17.31
N GLN A 237 -19.54 -10.66 16.51
CA GLN A 237 -19.89 -11.55 15.40
C GLN A 237 -20.62 -12.83 15.86
N GLN A 238 -20.31 -13.36 17.04
CA GLN A 238 -21.01 -14.53 17.62
C GLN A 238 -22.51 -14.28 17.81
N HIS A 239 -22.91 -13.03 18.00
CA HIS A 239 -24.29 -12.62 18.23
C HIS A 239 -24.92 -11.91 17.02
N GLY A 240 -24.22 -11.90 15.87
CA GLY A 240 -24.65 -11.16 14.69
C GLY A 240 -24.67 -9.64 14.88
N ILE A 241 -23.93 -9.13 15.87
CA ILE A 241 -23.82 -7.70 16.21
C ILE A 241 -22.72 -7.07 15.34
N THR A 242 -22.99 -5.86 14.84
CA THR A 242 -22.08 -5.16 13.92
C THR A 242 -21.55 -3.83 14.46
N GLN A 243 -22.05 -3.38 15.60
CA GLN A 243 -21.67 -2.11 16.23
C GLN A 243 -21.33 -2.32 17.71
N LYS A 244 -20.36 -1.56 18.21
CA LYS A 244 -19.87 -1.64 19.60
C LYS A 244 -20.93 -1.25 20.62
N ASP A 245 -21.70 -0.20 20.37
CA ASP A 245 -22.80 0.23 21.24
C ASP A 245 -23.88 -0.85 21.42
N GLU A 246 -24.20 -1.58 20.36
CA GLU A 246 -25.12 -2.72 20.40
C GLU A 246 -24.53 -3.88 21.23
N LEU A 247 -23.22 -4.15 21.11
CA LEU A 247 -22.54 -5.16 21.92
C LEU A 247 -22.55 -4.78 23.40
N GLU A 248 -22.30 -3.51 23.73
CA GLU A 248 -22.33 -2.99 25.11
C GLU A 248 -23.74 -3.14 25.71
N ASN A 249 -24.79 -2.82 24.94
CA ASN A 249 -26.18 -3.03 25.37
C ASN A 249 -26.49 -4.52 25.60
N TYR A 250 -26.07 -5.39 24.68
CA TYR A 250 -26.24 -6.83 24.82
C TYR A 250 -25.57 -7.36 26.09
N GLN A 251 -24.31 -6.97 26.33
CA GLN A 251 -23.54 -7.37 27.51
C GLN A 251 -24.17 -6.85 28.80
N LYS A 252 -24.58 -5.57 28.82
CA LYS A 252 -25.27 -4.97 29.97
C LYS A 252 -26.53 -5.76 30.35
N LEU A 253 -27.41 -5.99 29.38
CA LEU A 253 -28.67 -6.69 29.63
C LEU A 253 -28.46 -8.16 29.99
N THR A 254 -27.49 -8.83 29.36
CA THR A 254 -27.15 -10.22 29.70
C THR A 254 -26.60 -10.34 31.13
N ASN A 255 -25.72 -9.42 31.53
CA ASN A 255 -25.17 -9.39 32.90
C ASN A 255 -26.27 -9.17 33.95
N ILE A 256 -27.23 -8.26 33.68
CA ILE A 256 -28.39 -8.03 34.56
C ILE A 256 -29.26 -9.29 34.61
N ALA A 257 -29.53 -9.90 33.46
CA ALA A 257 -30.34 -11.11 33.38
C ALA A 257 -29.72 -12.27 34.18
N GLU A 258 -28.40 -12.48 34.07
CA GLU A 258 -27.69 -13.51 34.80
C GLU A 258 -27.63 -13.23 36.31
N ALA A 259 -27.29 -11.99 36.71
CA ALA A 259 -27.19 -11.59 38.10
C ALA A 259 -28.53 -11.72 38.86
N HIS A 260 -29.64 -11.48 38.17
CA HIS A 260 -30.98 -11.51 38.74
C HIS A 260 -31.82 -12.72 38.30
N GLN A 261 -31.21 -13.68 37.58
CA GLN A 261 -31.86 -14.91 37.11
C GLN A 261 -33.13 -14.64 36.28
N LEU A 262 -33.10 -13.60 35.45
CA LEU A 262 -34.21 -13.19 34.60
C LEU A 262 -34.19 -13.98 33.28
N PRO A 263 -35.31 -14.63 32.90
CA PRO A 263 -35.36 -15.52 31.72
C PRO A 263 -35.35 -14.79 30.37
N ALA A 264 -35.62 -13.49 30.33
CA ALA A 264 -35.70 -12.70 29.09
C ALA A 264 -35.05 -11.32 29.25
N LEU A 265 -34.50 -10.79 28.15
CA LEU A 265 -33.74 -9.54 28.16
C LEU A 265 -34.63 -8.30 28.31
N ASP A 266 -35.93 -8.40 27.98
CA ASP A 266 -36.88 -7.33 28.27
C ASP A 266 -37.17 -7.14 29.76
N GLN A 267 -37.12 -8.21 30.55
CA GLN A 267 -37.15 -8.13 32.00
C GLN A 267 -35.87 -7.50 32.56
N ALA A 268 -34.71 -7.81 31.98
CA ALA A 268 -33.45 -7.17 32.34
C ALA A 268 -33.46 -5.67 32.01
N LEU A 269 -34.04 -5.29 30.87
CA LEU A 269 -34.21 -3.88 30.50
C LEU A 269 -35.17 -3.16 31.45
N LEU A 270 -36.27 -3.81 31.85
CA LEU A 270 -37.16 -3.28 32.88
C LEU A 270 -36.43 -3.09 34.22
N TYR A 271 -35.63 -4.07 34.64
CA TYR A 271 -34.82 -4.00 35.86
C TYR A 271 -33.84 -2.81 35.82
N ASP A 272 -33.18 -2.61 34.68
CA ASP A 272 -32.27 -1.49 34.44
C ASP A 272 -32.99 -0.14 34.58
N LEU A 273 -34.15 0.01 33.94
CA LEU A 273 -34.99 1.22 34.03
C LEU A 273 -35.42 1.52 35.47
N LEU A 274 -35.74 0.50 36.26
CA LEU A 274 -36.10 0.65 37.67
C LEU A 274 -34.91 1.06 38.54
N THR A 275 -33.71 0.59 38.18
CA THR A 275 -32.46 0.94 38.87
C THR A 275 -32.11 2.41 38.66
N ASP A 276 -32.37 2.95 37.47
CA ASP A 276 -32.13 4.36 37.10
C ASP A 276 -33.16 5.35 37.69
N LEU A 277 -34.23 4.86 38.34
CA LEU A 277 -35.18 5.73 39.01
C LEU A 277 -34.54 6.45 40.20
N GLN A 278 -34.84 7.74 40.33
CA GLN A 278 -34.47 8.50 41.52
C GLN A 278 -35.07 7.87 42.79
N PRO A 279 -34.37 7.91 43.93
CA PRO A 279 -34.89 7.41 45.20
C PRO A 279 -36.23 8.08 45.57
N ASN A 280 -37.14 7.34 46.19
CA ASN A 280 -38.51 7.76 46.57
C ASN A 280 -39.41 8.18 45.39
N ARG A 281 -38.99 7.92 44.14
CA ARG A 281 -39.83 8.20 42.98
C ARG A 281 -40.90 7.13 42.83
N LYS A 282 -42.14 7.58 42.69
CA LYS A 282 -43.30 6.77 42.31
C LYS A 282 -43.50 6.78 40.81
N ILE A 283 -43.77 5.61 40.24
CA ILE A 283 -44.06 5.46 38.81
C ILE A 283 -45.17 4.44 38.58
N ALA A 284 -46.18 4.84 37.79
CA ALA A 284 -47.28 3.96 37.41
C ALA A 284 -46.84 2.90 36.39
N VAL A 285 -47.45 1.72 36.41
CA VAL A 285 -47.16 0.61 35.48
C VAL A 285 -47.32 1.06 34.01
N ASP A 286 -48.37 1.80 33.68
CA ASP A 286 -48.58 2.36 32.33
C ASP A 286 -47.40 3.22 31.85
N ARG A 287 -46.76 3.95 32.77
CA ARG A 287 -45.60 4.77 32.46
C ARG A 287 -44.34 3.92 32.33
N LEU A 288 -44.16 2.90 33.17
CA LEU A 288 -43.08 1.92 33.02
C LEU A 288 -43.17 1.18 31.69
N TRP A 289 -44.36 0.76 31.28
CA TRP A 289 -44.60 0.15 29.99
C TRP A 289 -44.18 1.06 28.83
N LYS A 290 -44.57 2.34 28.88
CA LYS A 290 -44.15 3.34 27.87
C LYS A 290 -42.63 3.50 27.85
N MET A 291 -41.99 3.62 29.01
CA MET A 291 -40.53 3.73 29.11
C MET A 291 -39.82 2.49 28.58
N LEU A 292 -40.33 1.29 28.88
CA LEU A 292 -39.80 0.03 28.35
C LEU A 292 -39.90 0.00 26.82
N LYS A 293 -41.06 0.35 26.25
CA LYS A 293 -41.24 0.40 24.79
C LYS A 293 -40.46 1.52 24.11
N GLU A 294 -40.10 2.59 24.82
CA GLU A 294 -39.17 3.61 24.34
C GLU A 294 -37.72 3.10 24.36
N ALA A 295 -37.31 2.44 25.44
CA ALA A 295 -35.98 1.85 25.55
C ALA A 295 -35.77 0.70 24.54
N GLU A 296 -36.78 -0.14 24.31
CA GLU A 296 -36.78 -1.14 23.23
C GLU A 296 -36.63 -0.51 21.85
N LYS A 297 -37.14 0.70 21.65
CA LYS A 297 -36.95 1.42 20.38
C LYS A 297 -35.52 1.93 20.22
N SER A 298 -34.88 2.38 21.30
CA SER A 298 -33.46 2.79 21.23
C SER A 298 -32.50 1.63 20.97
N LEU A 299 -32.90 0.40 21.28
CA LEU A 299 -32.14 -0.81 20.91
C LEU A 299 -32.23 -1.14 19.40
N ARG A 300 -33.14 -0.52 18.66
CA ARG A 300 -33.28 -0.78 17.22
C ARG A 300 -32.13 -0.13 16.48
N THR A 301 -31.38 -0.93 15.73
CA THR A 301 -30.31 -0.47 14.86
C THR A 301 -30.82 0.65 13.93
N PRO A 302 -30.25 1.86 13.99
CA PRO A 302 -30.48 2.84 12.95
C PRO A 302 -29.85 2.32 11.67
N ALA A 303 -30.66 2.17 10.62
CA ALA A 303 -30.12 2.01 9.27
C ALA A 303 -29.30 3.27 8.93
N GLU A 304 -27.98 3.11 8.96
CA GLU A 304 -26.91 4.02 8.53
C GLU A 304 -27.01 5.52 8.89
N ASP A 305 -25.92 5.97 9.51
CA ASP A 305 -25.55 7.33 9.86
C ASP A 305 -26.42 8.06 10.89
N ARG A 306 -25.75 8.62 11.90
CA ARG A 306 -25.68 10.06 12.21
C ARG A 306 -25.67 10.29 13.71
N LYS A 307 -24.63 11.00 14.14
CA LYS A 307 -24.62 12.06 15.16
C LYS A 307 -26.03 12.38 15.68
N TRP A 308 -26.36 11.76 16.80
CA TRP A 308 -27.67 11.76 17.45
C TRP A 308 -28.07 13.13 18.02
N PHE A 309 -27.15 14.09 18.08
CA PHE A 309 -27.40 15.41 18.68
C PHE A 309 -27.95 16.46 17.71
N ASP A 310 -27.94 16.22 16.38
CA ASP A 310 -28.27 17.26 15.37
C ASP A 310 -29.50 16.97 14.50
N ARG A 311 -30.40 16.03 14.86
CA ARG A 311 -31.57 15.70 14.01
C ARG A 311 -32.89 16.34 14.49
N PRO A 312 -33.68 16.95 13.58
CA PRO A 312 -35.07 17.32 13.86
C PRO A 312 -35.94 16.08 14.10
N LEU A 313 -36.85 16.16 15.09
CA LEU A 313 -37.68 15.07 15.63
C LEU A 313 -38.38 14.16 14.58
N GLY A 314 -38.68 14.68 13.39
CA GLY A 314 -39.47 14.00 12.35
C GLY A 314 -38.74 12.91 11.55
N GLN A 315 -37.41 12.78 11.63
CA GLN A 315 -36.64 11.75 10.90
C GLN A 315 -36.17 10.57 11.77
N LEU A 316 -36.64 10.47 13.02
CA LEU A 316 -36.44 9.36 13.96
C LEU A 316 -37.33 8.11 13.67
N PHE A 317 -38.11 8.12 12.58
CA PHE A 317 -39.23 7.19 12.39
C PHE A 317 -39.06 6.15 11.26
N SER A 318 -37.84 5.82 10.84
CA SER A 318 -37.66 4.52 10.17
C SER A 318 -37.78 3.42 11.22
N LYS A 319 -38.76 2.51 11.05
CA LYS A 319 -39.00 1.40 11.99
C LYS A 319 -37.84 0.39 11.89
N GLY A 320 -36.77 0.63 12.64
CA GLY A 320 -35.72 -0.37 12.83
C GLY A 320 -36.32 -1.67 13.40
N LYS A 321 -35.76 -2.82 13.04
CA LYS A 321 -36.16 -4.10 13.65
C LYS A 321 -35.52 -4.21 15.03
N ILE A 322 -36.21 -4.86 15.96
CA ILE A 322 -35.61 -5.25 17.24
C ILE A 322 -34.45 -6.21 16.92
N PRO A 323 -33.30 -6.07 17.59
CA PRO A 323 -32.17 -6.97 17.36
C PRO A 323 -32.53 -8.44 17.59
N ALA A 324 -31.93 -9.35 16.82
CA ALA A 324 -32.23 -10.78 16.89
C ALA A 324 -31.84 -11.42 18.24
N TRP A 325 -30.87 -10.83 18.93
CA TRP A 325 -30.43 -11.28 20.26
C TRP A 325 -31.39 -10.86 21.39
N TYR A 326 -32.32 -9.93 21.15
CA TYR A 326 -33.22 -9.42 22.17
C TYR A 326 -34.44 -10.35 22.36
N THR A 327 -34.57 -10.94 23.55
CA THR A 327 -35.67 -11.85 23.91
C THR A 327 -36.78 -11.11 24.64
N THR A 328 -38.03 -11.43 24.30
CA THR A 328 -39.22 -10.81 24.89
C THR A 328 -40.08 -11.83 25.61
N SER A 329 -40.61 -11.43 26.75
CA SER A 329 -41.56 -12.16 27.60
C SER A 329 -42.74 -11.27 28.04
N LEU A 330 -42.55 -9.95 28.09
CA LEU A 330 -43.52 -8.94 28.48
C LEU A 330 -44.27 -8.42 27.23
N GLN A 331 -45.55 -8.74 27.11
CA GLN A 331 -46.40 -8.45 25.95
C GLN A 331 -47.40 -7.32 26.23
N ALA A 332 -47.77 -7.10 27.48
CA ALA A 332 -48.71 -6.07 27.91
C ALA A 332 -48.33 -5.42 29.25
N PRO A 333 -48.90 -4.25 29.61
CA PRO A 333 -48.66 -3.62 30.91
C PRO A 333 -48.92 -4.54 32.11
N GLU A 334 -49.92 -5.43 32.01
CA GLU A 334 -50.28 -6.39 33.05
C GLU A 334 -49.13 -7.36 33.37
N ASP A 335 -48.28 -7.69 32.38
CA ASP A 335 -47.11 -8.53 32.57
C ASP A 335 -46.06 -7.85 33.47
N ILE A 336 -45.97 -6.51 33.43
CA ILE A 336 -45.11 -5.74 34.36
C ILE A 336 -45.66 -5.86 35.79
N SER A 337 -46.98 -5.74 35.97
CA SER A 337 -47.62 -5.90 37.28
C SER A 337 -47.33 -7.30 37.85
N ILE A 338 -47.51 -8.35 37.05
CA ILE A 338 -47.19 -9.74 37.45
C ILE A 338 -45.70 -9.89 37.78
N TRP A 339 -44.83 -9.29 36.97
CA TRP A 339 -43.39 -9.35 37.17
C TRP A 339 -42.95 -8.64 38.46
N LEU A 340 -43.52 -7.49 38.78
CA LEU A 340 -43.26 -6.72 40.01
C LEU A 340 -43.80 -7.40 41.28
N LEU A 341 -44.90 -8.14 41.16
CA LEU A 341 -45.46 -8.95 42.26
C LEU A 341 -44.55 -10.13 42.64
N SER A 342 -43.70 -10.59 41.73
CA SER A 342 -42.73 -11.65 42.01
C SER A 342 -41.65 -11.14 42.96
N GLN A 343 -41.63 -11.68 44.18
CA GLN A 343 -40.69 -11.27 45.23
C GLN A 343 -39.20 -11.45 44.88
N LYS A 344 -38.89 -12.19 43.81
CA LYS A 344 -37.51 -12.43 43.37
C LYS A 344 -36.99 -11.34 42.44
N ASN A 345 -37.87 -10.57 41.81
CA ASN A 345 -37.52 -9.81 40.61
C ASN A 345 -37.05 -8.38 40.91
N ALA A 346 -37.75 -7.64 41.79
CA ALA A 346 -37.45 -6.22 42.05
C ALA A 346 -37.54 -5.83 43.54
N ASN A 347 -37.68 -6.79 44.45
CA ASN A 347 -37.85 -6.52 45.89
C ASN A 347 -36.65 -5.84 46.55
N ASN A 348 -35.46 -5.90 45.93
CA ASN A 348 -34.28 -5.17 46.39
C ASN A 348 -34.24 -3.71 45.89
N LEU A 349 -35.08 -3.36 44.91
CA LEU A 349 -35.17 -2.02 44.35
C LEU A 349 -36.30 -1.19 44.97
N GLY A 350 -37.43 -1.80 45.30
CA GLY A 350 -38.56 -1.00 45.80
C GLY A 350 -39.75 -1.82 46.22
N HIS A 351 -40.86 -1.12 46.44
CA HIS A 351 -42.15 -1.70 46.76
C HIS A 351 -43.14 -1.44 45.62
N TYR A 352 -43.88 -2.48 45.24
CA TYR A 352 -44.99 -2.37 44.30
C TYR A 352 -46.32 -2.39 45.05
N ASP A 353 -47.12 -1.35 44.86
CA ASP A 353 -48.49 -1.21 45.37
C ASP A 353 -49.48 -1.74 44.31
N PRO A 354 -50.12 -2.91 44.53
CA PRO A 354 -51.04 -3.51 43.56
C PRO A 354 -52.35 -2.73 43.40
N ASP A 355 -52.80 -2.02 44.44
CA ASP A 355 -54.08 -1.29 44.41
C ASP A 355 -53.95 0.02 43.63
N GLY A 356 -52.77 0.65 43.71
CA GLY A 356 -52.43 1.86 42.96
C GLY A 356 -51.79 1.61 41.60
N GLU A 357 -51.35 0.38 41.32
CA GLU A 357 -50.50 0.01 40.17
C GLU A 357 -49.25 0.91 40.07
N VAL A 358 -48.60 1.16 41.22
CA VAL A 358 -47.45 2.05 41.34
C VAL A 358 -46.25 1.33 41.95
N PHE A 359 -45.08 1.51 41.33
CA PHE A 359 -43.80 1.13 41.92
C PHE A 359 -43.13 2.34 42.59
N GLU A 360 -42.61 2.14 43.81
CA GLU A 360 -41.86 3.13 44.57
C GLU A 360 -40.42 2.64 44.84
N ARG A 361 -39.43 3.38 44.35
CA ARG A 361 -38.00 3.09 44.59
C ARG A 361 -37.64 3.40 46.04
N PHE A 362 -36.93 2.48 46.72
CA PHE A 362 -36.43 2.74 48.08
C PHE A 362 -35.53 3.97 48.17
N SER A 363 -35.55 4.64 49.33
CA SER A 363 -34.54 5.65 49.67
C SER A 363 -33.18 4.99 49.84
N ILE A 364 -32.14 5.56 49.25
CA ILE A 364 -30.76 5.23 49.63
C ILE A 364 -30.54 5.87 51.00
N ASN A 365 -30.27 5.06 52.03
CA ASN A 365 -29.80 5.55 53.33
C ASN A 365 -28.33 5.92 53.29
#